data_AF-A0A1Y0NF19-F1
#
_entry.id   AF-A0A1Y0NF19-F1
#
_cell.length_a   1.000
_cell.length_b   1.000
_cell.length_c   1.000
_cell.angle_alpha   90.00
_cell.angle_beta   90.00
_cell.angle_gamma   90.00
#
_symmetry.space_group_name_H-M   'P 1'
#
loop_
_entity.id
_entity.type
_entity.pdbx_description
1 polymer ?
#
loop_
_entity_poly.entity_id
_entity_poly.type
_entity_poly.pdbx_seq_one_letter_code
_entity_poly.pdbx_strand_id
1 'polypeptide(L)'
;MRISLVRQSGFTLIELVMVIVILGILSAVAIPKFVDLSGDAQAAATQALAGAITSGSVINVAVRRVNPAKGQVVSDCTHGARLIEGGLPAGYTLGGSLPLPVPAGTDVVCTLNGPNSSSASATLTGIL
;
A
#
# COMPACT_ATOMS: atom_id res chain seq x y z
N MET A 1 -4.87 -43.72 51.05
CA MET A 1 -4.94 -42.62 50.06
C MET A 1 -5.11 -43.25 48.67
N ARG A 2 -6.32 -43.25 48.11
CA ARG A 2 -6.60 -43.81 46.78
C ARG A 2 -6.41 -42.70 45.75
N ILE A 3 -5.40 -42.83 44.89
CA ILE A 3 -5.29 -42.00 43.68
C ILE A 3 -6.34 -42.51 42.68
N SER A 4 -7.32 -41.68 42.37
CA SER A 4 -8.26 -41.90 41.27
C SER A 4 -7.57 -41.46 39.97
N LEU A 5 -7.15 -42.42 39.16
CA LEU A 5 -6.59 -42.19 37.83
C LEU A 5 -7.71 -41.72 36.89
N VAL A 6 -7.68 -40.45 36.49
CA VAL A 6 -8.52 -39.93 35.42
C VAL A 6 -8.13 -40.66 34.12
N ARG A 7 -9.09 -41.30 33.48
CA ARG A 7 -8.87 -42.07 32.25
C ARG A 7 -8.50 -41.11 31.13
N GLN A 8 -7.23 -41.12 30.72
CA GLN A 8 -6.75 -40.33 29.59
C GLN A 8 -7.36 -40.89 28.30
N SER A 9 -8.37 -40.21 27.76
CA SER A 9 -8.92 -40.50 26.44
C SER A 9 -7.87 -40.09 25.40
N GLY A 10 -7.11 -41.06 24.89
CA GLY A 10 -6.19 -40.81 23.77
C GLY A 10 -6.97 -40.44 22.51
N PHE A 11 -6.42 -39.52 21.71
CA PHE A 11 -6.93 -39.16 20.39
C PHE A 11 -6.81 -40.37 19.45
N THR A 12 -7.82 -40.64 18.63
CA THR A 12 -7.74 -41.79 17.72
C THR A 12 -6.90 -41.46 16.48
N LEU A 13 -6.18 -42.42 15.93
CA LEU A 13 -5.37 -42.19 14.71
C LEU A 13 -6.23 -41.71 13.55
N ILE A 14 -7.46 -42.21 13.43
CA ILE A 14 -8.39 -41.80 12.37
C ILE A 14 -8.84 -40.34 12.52
N GLU A 15 -8.98 -39.86 13.76
CA GLU A 15 -9.37 -38.48 14.07
C GLU A 15 -8.24 -37.51 13.70
N LEU A 16 -6.97 -37.91 13.86
CA LEU A 16 -5.85 -37.09 13.40
C LEU A 16 -5.75 -37.07 11.87
N VAL A 17 -5.98 -38.22 11.22
CA VAL A 17 -5.98 -38.34 9.76
C VAL A 17 -7.12 -37.54 9.12
N MET A 18 -8.34 -37.61 9.67
CA MET A 18 -9.45 -36.84 9.09
C MET A 18 -9.22 -35.32 9.18
N VAL A 19 -8.58 -34.84 10.25
CA VAL A 19 -8.31 -33.40 10.44
C VAL A 19 -7.33 -32.89 9.39
N ILE A 20 -6.22 -33.60 9.15
CA ILE A 20 -5.25 -33.17 8.14
C ILE A 20 -5.83 -33.25 6.72
N VAL A 21 -6.74 -34.19 6.45
CA VAL A 21 -7.46 -34.27 5.16
C VAL A 21 -8.38 -33.06 4.98
N ILE A 22 -9.17 -32.73 6.00
CA ILE A 22 -10.06 -31.55 5.95
C ILE A 22 -9.25 -30.26 5.79
N LEU A 23 -8.19 -30.09 6.59
CA LEU A 23 -7.30 -28.93 6.48
C LEU A 23 -6.60 -28.86 5.11
N GLY A 24 -6.25 -30.01 4.52
CA GLY A 24 -5.69 -30.10 3.17
C GLY A 24 -6.65 -29.58 2.10
N ILE A 25 -7.92 -30.00 2.14
CA ILE A 25 -8.95 -29.55 1.20
C ILE A 25 -9.23 -28.05 1.37
N LEU A 26 -9.41 -27.59 2.61
CA LEU A 26 -9.66 -26.17 2.91
C LEU A 26 -8.48 -25.29 2.44
N SER A 27 -7.25 -25.74 2.64
CA SER A 27 -6.05 -25.01 2.19
C SER A 27 -5.97 -24.92 0.67
N ALA A 28 -6.26 -26.02 -0.04
CA ALA A 28 -6.22 -26.06 -1.50
C ALA A 28 -7.18 -25.04 -2.15
N VAL A 29 -8.35 -24.80 -1.55
CA VAL A 29 -9.34 -23.83 -2.06
C VAL A 29 -9.12 -22.41 -1.56
N ALA A 30 -8.60 -22.23 -0.34
CA ALA A 30 -8.44 -20.92 0.28
C ALA A 30 -7.19 -20.16 -0.20
N ILE A 31 -6.09 -20.86 -0.47
CA ILE A 31 -4.81 -20.24 -0.84
C ILE A 31 -4.92 -19.38 -2.12
N PRO A 32 -5.49 -19.87 -3.24
CA PRO A 32 -5.58 -19.08 -4.47
C PRO A 32 -6.36 -17.78 -4.25
N LYS A 33 -7.49 -17.86 -3.54
CA LYS A 33 -8.33 -16.69 -3.21
C LYS A 33 -7.62 -15.68 -2.33
N PHE A 34 -6.82 -16.14 -1.36
CA PHE A 34 -6.06 -15.26 -0.48
C PHE A 34 -4.97 -14.50 -1.24
N VAL A 35 -4.31 -15.14 -2.21
CA VAL A 35 -3.28 -14.49 -3.05
C VAL A 35 -3.90 -13.41 -3.93
N ASP A 36 -5.03 -13.68 -4.58
CA ASP A 36 -5.75 -12.70 -5.40
C ASP A 36 -6.16 -11.47 -4.57
N LEU A 37 -6.82 -11.69 -3.42
CA LEU A 37 -7.24 -10.61 -2.51
C LEU A 37 -6.07 -9.79 -1.99
N SER A 38 -4.93 -10.42 -1.71
CA SER A 38 -3.73 -9.73 -1.27
C SER A 38 -3.16 -8.82 -2.35
N GLY A 39 -3.23 -9.23 -3.62
CA GLY A 39 -2.86 -8.41 -4.77
C GLY A 39 -3.79 -7.20 -4.95
N ASP A 40 -5.10 -7.44 -4.90
CA ASP A 40 -6.12 -6.38 -5.02
C ASP A 40 -6.02 -5.36 -3.88
N ALA A 41 -5.79 -5.81 -2.64
CA ALA A 41 -5.61 -4.93 -1.50
C ALA A 41 -4.38 -4.02 -1.67
N GLN A 42 -3.29 -4.54 -2.25
CA GLN A 42 -2.09 -3.75 -2.52
C GLN A 42 -2.31 -2.74 -3.65
N ALA A 43 -3.02 -3.12 -4.72
CA ALA A 43 -3.41 -2.21 -5.78
C ALA A 43 -4.33 -1.09 -5.27
N ALA A 44 -5.27 -1.40 -4.39
CA ALA A 44 -6.11 -0.39 -3.75
C ALA A 44 -5.28 0.55 -2.85
N ALA A 45 -4.29 0.02 -2.13
CA ALA A 45 -3.41 0.82 -1.29
C ALA A 45 -2.50 1.76 -2.10
N THR A 46 -1.90 1.29 -3.20
CA THR A 46 -1.11 2.17 -4.10
C THR A 46 -1.97 3.25 -4.71
N GLN A 47 -3.20 2.93 -5.14
CA GLN A 47 -4.11 3.92 -5.70
C GLN A 47 -4.55 4.95 -4.66
N ALA A 48 -4.83 4.52 -3.42
CA ALA A 48 -5.14 5.41 -2.31
C ALA A 48 -3.98 6.38 -2.00
N LEU A 49 -2.74 5.85 -1.99
CA LEU A 49 -1.56 6.67 -1.74
C LEU A 49 -1.32 7.68 -2.88
N ALA A 50 -1.49 7.27 -4.14
CA ALA A 50 -1.41 8.17 -5.29
C ALA A 50 -2.46 9.30 -5.23
N GLY A 51 -3.68 8.98 -4.79
CA GLY A 51 -4.74 9.96 -4.53
C GLY A 51 -4.39 10.93 -3.39
N ALA A 52 -3.76 10.44 -2.32
CA ALA A 52 -3.28 11.27 -1.22
C ALA A 52 -2.18 12.24 -1.67
N ILE A 53 -1.25 11.80 -2.52
CA ILE A 53 -0.18 12.64 -3.08
C ILE A 53 -0.79 13.75 -3.94
N THR A 54 -1.75 13.39 -4.78
CA THR A 54 -2.47 14.35 -5.63
C THR A 54 -3.23 15.38 -4.79
N SER A 55 -3.87 14.94 -3.72
CA SER A 55 -4.56 15.85 -2.80
C SER A 55 -3.57 16.78 -2.08
N GLY A 56 -2.43 16.25 -1.64
CA GLY A 56 -1.35 17.01 -1.05
C GLY A 56 -0.75 18.06 -1.99
N SER A 57 -0.65 17.77 -3.28
CA SER A 57 -0.13 18.71 -4.30
C SER A 57 -1.08 19.90 -4.49
N VAL A 58 -2.39 19.66 -4.57
CA VAL A 58 -3.41 20.71 -4.70
C VAL A 58 -3.44 21.60 -3.45
N ILE A 59 -3.36 21.01 -2.25
CA ILE A 59 -3.29 21.77 -0.99
C ILE A 59 -2.02 22.62 -0.95
N ASN A 60 -0.88 22.07 -1.39
CA ASN A 60 0.39 22.77 -1.41
C ASN A 60 0.35 24.00 -2.32
N VAL A 61 -0.28 23.88 -3.49
CA VAL A 61 -0.56 25.01 -4.40
C VAL A 61 -1.47 26.03 -3.74
N ALA A 62 -2.55 25.60 -3.12
CA ALA A 62 -3.50 26.49 -2.45
C ALA A 62 -2.82 27.33 -1.36
N VAL A 63 -1.98 26.71 -0.53
CA VAL A 63 -1.22 27.40 0.52
C VAL A 63 -0.22 28.40 -0.07
N ARG A 64 0.46 28.06 -1.19
CA ARG A 64 1.37 29.00 -1.88
C ARG A 64 0.62 30.19 -2.47
N ARG A 65 -0.58 29.97 -3.03
CA ARG A 65 -1.42 31.05 -3.59
C ARG A 65 -1.84 32.05 -2.51
N VAL A 66 -2.04 31.60 -1.28
CA VAL A 66 -2.36 32.48 -0.14
C VAL A 66 -1.11 33.19 0.38
N ASN A 67 0.02 32.48 0.46
CA ASN A 67 1.29 33.06 0.92
C ASN A 67 2.47 32.50 0.11
N PRO A 68 3.18 33.33 -0.67
CA PRO A 68 4.26 32.88 -1.54
C PRO A 68 5.48 32.33 -0.78
N ALA A 69 5.58 32.57 0.53
CA ALA A 69 6.61 32.02 1.41
C ALA A 69 6.23 30.68 2.06
N LYS A 70 5.03 30.13 1.78
CA LYS A 70 4.54 28.87 2.35
C LYS A 70 4.34 27.81 1.27
N GLY A 71 4.42 26.54 1.65
CA GLY A 71 4.34 25.40 0.74
C GLY A 71 5.71 24.82 0.39
N GLN A 72 5.72 23.56 0.00
CA GLN A 72 6.89 22.79 -0.40
C GLN A 72 7.21 23.05 -1.87
N VAL A 73 8.50 23.13 -2.18
CA VAL A 73 8.98 23.16 -3.55
C VAL A 73 8.82 21.77 -4.17
N VAL A 74 7.98 21.66 -5.19
CA VAL A 74 7.80 20.45 -6.00
C VAL A 74 8.35 20.76 -7.38
N SER A 75 9.54 20.23 -7.68
CA SER A 75 10.23 20.39 -8.97
C SER A 75 10.41 19.06 -9.71
N ASP A 76 10.12 17.95 -9.03
CA ASP A 76 10.29 16.57 -9.49
C ASP A 76 9.23 15.69 -8.81
N CYS A 77 8.86 14.58 -9.45
CA CYS A 77 7.98 13.54 -8.91
C CYS A 77 8.43 12.99 -7.54
N THR A 78 9.73 12.90 -7.31
CA THR A 78 10.32 12.47 -6.04
C THR A 78 9.97 13.42 -4.88
N HIS A 79 9.68 14.69 -5.15
CA HIS A 79 9.25 15.65 -4.13
C HIS A 79 7.80 15.43 -3.68
N GLY A 80 7.00 14.65 -4.43
CA GLY A 80 5.64 14.29 -4.05
C GLY A 80 5.58 13.57 -2.69
N ALA A 81 6.65 12.86 -2.30
CA ALA A 81 6.76 12.20 -1.00
C ALA A 81 6.70 13.18 0.18
N ARG A 82 7.12 14.44 -0.03
CA ARG A 82 7.12 15.50 1.00
C ARG A 82 5.75 16.13 1.22
N LEU A 83 4.78 15.80 0.36
CA LEU A 83 3.41 16.33 0.42
C LEU A 83 2.48 15.50 1.31
N ILE A 84 2.93 14.32 1.74
CA ILE A 84 2.21 13.47 2.69
C ILE A 84 2.94 13.52 4.03
N GLU A 85 2.18 13.76 5.08
CA GLU A 85 2.68 13.74 6.45
C GLU A 85 3.14 12.32 6.82
N GLY A 86 4.39 12.18 7.25
CA GLY A 86 5.02 10.87 7.50
C GLY A 86 5.74 10.26 6.30
N GLY A 87 5.63 10.85 5.11
CA GLY A 87 6.33 10.39 3.91
C GLY A 87 5.75 9.13 3.28
N LEU A 88 6.50 8.53 2.34
CA LEU A 88 6.10 7.29 1.69
C LEU A 88 6.41 6.08 2.61
N PRO A 89 5.49 5.10 2.70
CA PRO A 89 5.79 3.82 3.35
C PRO A 89 6.95 3.09 2.66
N ALA A 90 7.62 2.21 3.39
CA ALA A 90 8.70 1.39 2.83
C ALA A 90 8.20 0.56 1.63
N GLY A 91 9.01 0.49 0.57
CA GLY A 91 8.69 -0.23 -0.68
C GLY A 91 7.88 0.58 -1.69
N TYR A 92 7.51 1.82 -1.38
CA TYR A 92 6.91 2.75 -2.32
C TYR A 92 7.94 3.77 -2.81
N THR A 93 7.93 4.03 -4.12
CA THR A 93 8.79 5.02 -4.76
C THR A 93 7.96 5.86 -5.72
N LEU A 94 8.22 7.17 -5.73
CA LEU A 94 7.66 8.06 -6.73
C LEU A 94 8.71 8.34 -7.80
N GLY A 95 8.34 8.11 -9.05
CA GLY A 95 9.15 8.43 -10.21
C GLY A 95 8.27 8.96 -11.34
N GLY A 96 8.89 9.33 -12.45
CA GLY A 96 8.18 9.72 -13.67
C GLY A 96 9.16 9.89 -14.82
N SER A 97 8.73 9.55 -16.03
CA SER A 97 9.51 9.74 -17.26
C SER A 97 9.06 11.02 -17.97
N LEU A 98 9.80 12.12 -17.71
CA LEU A 98 9.86 13.38 -18.48
C LEU A 98 8.60 14.29 -18.58
N PRO A 99 8.77 15.63 -18.68
CA PRO A 99 9.99 16.41 -18.52
C PRO A 99 10.16 16.98 -17.11
N LEU A 100 11.41 16.95 -16.66
CA LEU A 100 11.93 17.71 -15.53
C LEU A 100 12.38 19.08 -16.06
N PRO A 101 12.04 20.21 -15.42
CA PRO A 101 11.33 20.41 -14.14
C PRO A 101 9.81 20.54 -14.33
N VAL A 102 9.00 20.30 -13.29
CA VAL A 102 7.56 20.64 -13.29
C VAL A 102 7.41 22.16 -13.20
N PRO A 103 7.07 22.89 -14.29
CA PRO A 103 6.98 24.35 -14.20
C PRO A 103 5.86 24.79 -13.25
N ALA A 104 6.04 25.92 -12.57
CA ALA A 104 5.02 26.52 -11.72
C ALA A 104 3.65 26.55 -12.41
N GLY A 105 2.64 25.98 -11.75
CA GLY A 105 1.26 25.95 -12.22
C GLY A 105 0.94 24.90 -13.28
N THR A 106 1.85 23.99 -13.59
CA THR A 106 1.58 22.84 -14.47
C THR A 106 1.41 21.57 -13.68
N ASP A 107 0.49 20.72 -14.15
CA ASP A 107 0.26 19.39 -13.62
C ASP A 107 1.11 18.36 -14.37
N VAL A 108 1.89 17.59 -13.62
CA VAL A 108 2.71 16.48 -14.13
C VAL A 108 2.22 15.18 -13.50
N VAL A 109 2.06 14.17 -14.35
CA VAL A 109 1.68 12.83 -13.92
C VAL A 109 2.93 12.07 -13.51
N CYS A 110 2.98 11.69 -12.24
CA CYS A 110 4.01 10.88 -11.64
C CYS A 110 3.51 9.45 -11.43
N THR A 111 4.39 8.49 -11.62
CA THR A 111 4.12 7.08 -11.34
C THR A 111 4.59 6.74 -9.93
N LEU A 112 3.64 6.36 -9.08
CA LEU A 112 3.91 5.71 -7.80
C LEU A 112 4.07 4.22 -8.05
N ASN A 113 5.25 3.69 -7.77
CA ASN A 113 5.52 2.25 -7.79
C ASN A 113 5.54 1.74 -6.35
N GLY A 114 4.69 0.77 -6.06
CA GLY A 114 4.63 0.04 -4.80
C GLY A 114 5.21 -1.38 -4.92
N PRO A 115 5.15 -2.15 -3.83
CA PRO A 115 5.59 -3.54 -3.82
C PRO A 115 4.77 -4.41 -4.80
N ASN A 116 5.34 -5.56 -5.21
CA ASN A 116 4.70 -6.55 -6.09
C ASN A 116 4.19 -6.00 -7.43
N SER A 117 4.95 -5.07 -8.03
CA SER A 117 4.64 -4.46 -9.34
C SER A 117 3.33 -3.67 -9.38
N SER A 118 2.82 -3.25 -8.22
CA SER A 118 1.65 -2.39 -8.16
C SER A 118 2.05 -0.95 -8.48
N SER A 119 1.43 -0.34 -9.49
CA SER A 119 1.72 1.04 -9.90
C SER A 119 0.44 1.86 -10.00
N ALA A 120 0.49 3.11 -9.57
CA ALA A 120 -0.61 4.07 -9.65
C ALA A 120 -0.12 5.45 -10.06
N SER A 121 -0.96 6.23 -10.74
CA SER A 121 -0.62 7.57 -11.21
C SER A 121 -1.02 8.62 -10.17
N ALA A 122 -0.09 9.48 -9.77
CA ALA A 122 -0.33 10.64 -8.92
C ALA A 122 -0.07 11.92 -9.72
N THR A 123 -0.92 12.93 -9.57
CA THR A 123 -0.74 14.22 -10.24
C THR A 123 -0.11 15.24 -9.31
N LEU A 124 1.01 15.82 -9.71
CA LEU A 124 1.71 16.85 -8.98
C LEU A 124 1.67 18.17 -9.72
N THR A 125 1.32 19.24 -9.02
CA THR A 125 1.41 20.58 -9.57
C THR A 125 2.70 21.27 -9.12
N GLY A 126 3.46 21.79 -10.08
CA GLY A 126 4.69 22.56 -9.80
C GLY A 126 4.37 23.89 -9.14
N ILE A 127 5.24 24.34 -8.24
CA ILE A 127 5.10 25.63 -7.53
C ILE A 127 6.34 26.54 -7.76
N LEU A 128 7.30 26.10 -8.58
CA LEU A 128 8.46 26.90 -9.00
C LEU A 128 8.66 26.85 -10.51
#